data_AF-A0AA37HAX3-F1
#
_entry.id   AF-A0AA37HAX3-F1
#
_cell.length_a   1.000
_cell.length_b   1.000
_cell.length_c   1.000
_cell.angle_alpha   90.00
_cell.angle_beta   90.00
_cell.angle_gamma   90.00
#
_symmetry.space_group_name_H-M   'P 1'
#
loop_
_entity.id
_entity.type
_entity.pdbx_description
1 polymer ?
#
loop_
_entity_poly.entity_id
_entity_poly.type
_entity_poly.pdbx_seq_one_letter_code
_entity_poly.pdbx_strand_id
1 'polypeptide(L)'
;MAPGVVSPGVDPASYAFHNFTVSEIQEDLVRFLQRLKKVNPGVSVLLTVSPVPLIATYENRHALTATTYSKSVLRVAADQVACMYDWVEYFPSYEMITGIHTRGAFFAEDLREVTPEGVAYVMRTFSNHYLNSSHSAQPVNKPQPLSSGEFDKRMKNIREISTIICDEEVIEESL
;
A
#
# COMPACT_ATOMS: atom_id res chain seq x y z
N MET A 1 -1.71 15.42 2.02
CA MET A 1 -1.86 16.77 1.45
C MET A 1 -0.55 17.52 1.37
N ALA A 2 -0.14 17.83 0.13
CA ALA A 2 1.01 18.68 -0.15
C ALA A 2 0.84 20.09 0.48
N PRO A 3 1.93 20.71 0.97
CA PRO A 3 1.90 22.07 1.49
C PRO A 3 1.36 23.04 0.43
N GLY A 4 0.42 23.91 0.81
CA GLY A 4 -0.22 24.88 -0.10
C GLY A 4 -1.54 24.43 -0.73
N VAL A 5 -1.93 23.15 -0.66
CA VAL A 5 -3.23 22.67 -1.18
C VAL A 5 -4.39 23.00 -0.22
N VAL A 6 -4.17 22.85 1.09
CA VAL A 6 -5.20 23.06 2.13
C VAL A 6 -4.86 24.17 3.12
N SER A 7 -3.62 24.62 3.14
CA SER A 7 -3.16 25.65 4.08
C SER A 7 -2.62 26.84 3.30
N PRO A 8 -3.43 27.91 3.12
CA PRO A 8 -2.93 29.15 2.54
C PRO A 8 -1.90 29.79 3.49
N GLY A 9 -0.83 30.37 2.93
CA GLY A 9 0.22 31.06 3.68
C GLY A 9 1.46 30.23 4.01
N VAL A 10 1.58 29.04 3.44
CA VAL A 10 2.82 28.26 3.52
C VAL A 10 3.89 28.91 2.64
N ASP A 11 5.05 29.24 3.22
CA ASP A 11 6.21 29.75 2.48
C ASP A 11 6.72 28.67 1.52
N PRO A 12 6.68 28.89 0.19
CA PRO A 12 7.17 27.93 -0.78
C PRO A 12 8.65 27.55 -0.59
N ALA A 13 9.45 28.40 0.05
CA ALA A 13 10.86 28.11 0.34
C ALA A 13 11.05 27.08 1.47
N SER A 14 10.00 26.77 2.24
CA SER A 14 10.11 25.88 3.40
C SER A 14 9.92 24.39 3.07
N TYR A 15 9.59 24.06 1.82
CA TYR A 15 9.40 22.68 1.35
C TYR A 15 10.04 22.46 -0.01
N ALA A 16 10.53 21.25 -0.23
CA ALA A 16 11.05 20.83 -1.53
C ALA A 16 10.52 19.44 -1.85
N PHE A 17 10.32 19.18 -3.15
CA PHE A 17 10.04 17.84 -3.62
C PHE A 17 11.24 16.92 -3.36
N HIS A 18 10.98 15.78 -2.73
CA HIS A 18 11.96 14.74 -2.50
C HIS A 18 11.42 13.40 -2.97
N ASN A 19 12.02 12.83 -4.01
CA ASN A 19 11.67 11.50 -4.47
C ASN A 19 12.49 10.47 -3.71
N PHE A 20 11.85 9.69 -2.85
CA PHE A 20 12.54 8.78 -1.95
C PHE A 20 13.29 7.69 -2.73
N THR A 21 14.48 7.37 -2.23
CA THR A 21 15.27 6.23 -2.69
C THR A 21 14.82 4.95 -2.00
N VAL A 22 15.29 3.80 -2.52
CA VAL A 22 15.07 2.49 -1.90
C VAL A 22 15.58 2.47 -0.45
N SER A 23 16.78 3.02 -0.18
CA SER A 23 17.37 3.03 1.16
C SER A 23 16.51 3.81 2.15
N GLU A 24 16.03 4.99 1.76
CA GLU A 24 15.21 5.83 2.63
C GLU A 24 13.88 5.16 2.98
N ILE A 25 13.21 4.55 2.00
CA ILE A 25 11.97 3.80 2.24
C ILE A 25 12.24 2.58 3.13
N GLN A 26 13.32 1.84 2.89
CA GLN A 26 13.71 0.70 3.69
C GLN A 26 13.98 1.11 5.15
N GLU A 27 14.75 2.18 5.36
CA GLU A 27 15.06 2.73 6.68
C GLU A 27 13.78 3.15 7.42
N ASP A 28 12.86 3.83 6.74
CA ASP A 28 11.57 4.22 7.30
C ASP A 28 10.70 3.01 7.66
N LEU A 29 10.58 2.02 6.78
CA LEU A 29 9.85 0.78 7.06
C LEU A 29 10.45 0.06 8.26
N VAL A 30 11.78 -0.07 8.32
CA VAL A 30 12.49 -0.70 9.45
C VAL A 30 12.19 0.04 10.76
N ARG A 31 12.28 1.38 10.76
CA ARG A 31 11.96 2.19 11.94
C ARG A 31 10.50 2.01 12.38
N PHE A 32 9.56 1.98 11.43
CA PHE A 32 8.15 1.71 11.69
C PHE A 32 7.94 0.32 12.29
N LEU A 33 8.48 -0.72 11.66
CA LEU A 33 8.33 -2.11 12.08
C LEU A 33 8.90 -2.35 13.48
N GLN A 34 10.08 -1.79 13.79
CA GLN A 34 10.67 -1.88 15.12
C GLN A 34 9.78 -1.22 16.19
N ARG A 35 9.17 -0.07 15.88
CA ARG A 35 8.22 0.60 16.80
C ARG A 35 6.93 -0.22 16.94
N LEU A 36 6.40 -0.73 15.84
CA LEU A 36 5.19 -1.56 15.82
C LEU A 36 5.40 -2.82 16.68
N LYS A 37 6.54 -3.49 16.54
CA LYS A 37 6.88 -4.70 17.31
C LYS A 37 7.01 -4.43 18.81
N LYS A 38 7.46 -3.24 19.21
CA LYS A 38 7.47 -2.83 20.63
C LYS A 38 6.06 -2.68 21.22
N VAL A 39 5.10 -2.24 20.40
CA VAL A 39 3.69 -2.11 20.83
C VAL A 39 2.98 -3.46 20.83
N ASN A 40 3.21 -4.28 19.79
CA ASN A 40 2.64 -5.62 19.68
C ASN A 40 3.73 -6.62 19.25
N PRO A 41 4.38 -7.31 20.21
CA PRO A 41 5.39 -8.32 19.90
C PRO A 41 4.86 -9.50 19.10
N GLY A 42 3.56 -9.78 19.16
CA GLY A 42 2.90 -10.88 18.43
C GLY A 42 2.44 -10.51 17.01
N VAL A 43 2.64 -9.28 16.55
CA VAL A 43 2.21 -8.86 15.21
C VAL A 43 3.01 -9.57 14.12
N SER A 44 2.31 -9.99 13.07
CA SER A 44 2.88 -10.36 11.77
C SER A 44 2.43 -9.32 10.75
N VAL A 45 3.30 -8.94 9.81
CA VAL A 45 3.03 -7.87 8.84
C VAL A 45 3.08 -8.44 7.44
N LEU A 46 2.08 -8.08 6.64
CA LEU A 46 2.04 -8.39 5.22
C LEU A 46 2.16 -7.08 4.43
N LEU A 47 3.23 -6.97 3.64
CA LEU A 47 3.50 -5.83 2.76
C LEU A 47 2.94 -6.09 1.37
N THR A 48 2.44 -5.05 0.73
CA THR A 48 1.98 -5.06 -0.66
C THR A 48 2.38 -3.77 -1.35
N VAL A 49 2.52 -3.81 -2.68
CA VAL A 49 2.58 -2.60 -3.51
C VAL A 49 1.26 -2.42 -4.23
N SER A 50 0.73 -1.20 -4.24
CA SER A 50 -0.50 -0.89 -4.95
C SER A 50 -0.26 -0.88 -6.47
N PRO A 51 -1.14 -1.51 -7.29
CA PRO A 51 -1.04 -1.50 -8.75
C PRO A 51 -1.47 -0.17 -9.40
N VAL A 52 -2.12 0.73 -8.66
CA VAL A 52 -2.68 1.97 -9.21
C VAL A 52 -1.53 2.92 -9.63
N PRO A 53 -1.45 3.34 -10.91
CA PRO A 53 -0.43 4.24 -11.41
C PRO A 53 -0.71 5.71 -11.03
N LEU A 54 0.34 6.53 -10.96
CA LEU A 54 0.25 7.96 -10.64
C LEU A 54 -0.48 8.73 -11.75
N ILE A 55 -1.39 9.64 -11.38
CA ILE A 55 -1.99 10.64 -12.31
C ILE A 55 -0.95 11.63 -12.81
N ALA A 56 -0.20 12.21 -11.87
CA ALA A 56 0.69 13.32 -12.11
C ALA A 56 2.00 13.12 -11.33
N THR A 57 3.06 13.79 -11.77
CA THR A 57 4.35 13.81 -11.07
C THR A 57 4.87 15.24 -10.99
N TYR A 58 5.57 15.55 -9.90
CA TYR A 58 6.30 16.81 -9.73
C TYR A 58 7.62 16.82 -10.51
N GLU A 59 8.07 15.65 -10.97
CA GLU A 59 9.30 15.52 -11.73
C GLU A 59 9.13 16.01 -13.17
N ASN A 60 10.20 16.53 -13.77
CA ASN A 60 10.23 16.87 -15.18
C ASN A 60 10.38 15.61 -16.07
N ARG A 61 9.43 14.67 -15.94
CA ARG A 61 9.32 13.45 -16.74
C ARG A 61 7.86 12.99 -16.82
N HIS A 62 7.56 12.12 -17.77
CA HIS A 62 6.20 11.61 -17.95
C HIS A 62 5.71 10.80 -16.73
N ALA A 63 4.43 10.93 -16.39
CA ALA A 63 3.79 10.24 -15.25
C ALA A 63 3.93 8.71 -15.33
N LEU A 64 3.91 8.15 -16.55
CA LEU A 64 4.21 6.73 -16.79
C LEU A 64 5.61 6.33 -16.28
N THR A 65 6.66 7.06 -16.67
CA THR A 65 8.04 6.78 -16.25
C THR A 65 8.21 7.00 -14.75
N ALA A 66 7.56 8.03 -14.19
CA ALA A 66 7.55 8.27 -12.75
C ALA A 66 6.86 7.14 -11.99
N THR A 67 5.72 6.64 -12.48
CA THR A 67 5.02 5.48 -11.93
C THR A 67 5.92 4.25 -11.95
N THR A 68 6.53 3.93 -13.09
CA THR A 68 7.42 2.77 -13.20
C THR A 68 8.55 2.85 -12.19
N TYR A 69 9.19 4.03 -12.07
CA TYR A 69 10.24 4.24 -11.08
C TYR A 69 9.71 4.05 -9.65
N SER A 70 8.67 4.78 -9.25
CA SER A 70 8.18 4.80 -7.86
C SER A 70 7.67 3.44 -7.41
N LYS A 71 6.92 2.72 -8.26
CA LYS A 71 6.45 1.36 -7.94
C LYS A 71 7.60 0.35 -7.86
N SER A 72 8.62 0.48 -8.71
CA SER A 72 9.82 -0.37 -8.66
C SER A 72 10.61 -0.15 -7.37
N VAL A 73 10.81 1.11 -6.98
CA VAL A 73 11.49 1.47 -5.74
C VAL A 73 10.76 0.90 -4.53
N LEU A 74 9.44 1.08 -4.44
CA LEU A 74 8.60 0.51 -3.37
C LEU A 74 8.68 -1.02 -3.34
N ARG A 75 8.65 -1.67 -4.52
CA ARG A 75 8.71 -3.12 -4.62
C ARG A 75 10.04 -3.67 -4.12
N VAL A 76 11.15 -3.04 -4.48
CA VAL A 76 12.49 -3.45 -4.00
C VAL A 76 12.61 -3.25 -2.50
N ALA A 77 12.17 -2.10 -1.97
CA ALA A 77 12.22 -1.83 -0.54
C ALA A 77 11.37 -2.83 0.27
N ALA A 78 10.16 -3.16 -0.22
CA ALA A 78 9.32 -4.16 0.41
C ALA A 78 9.97 -5.56 0.44
N ASP A 79 10.65 -5.95 -0.65
CA ASP A 79 11.41 -7.22 -0.72
C ASP A 79 12.51 -7.26 0.33
N GLN A 80 13.34 -6.22 0.35
CA GLN A 80 14.50 -6.13 1.22
C GLN A 80 14.08 -6.21 2.69
N VAL A 81 13.00 -5.51 3.05
CA VAL A 81 12.47 -5.53 4.42
C VAL A 81 11.84 -6.89 4.77
N ALA A 82 11.10 -7.52 3.86
CA ALA A 82 10.55 -8.86 4.09
C ALA A 82 11.67 -9.90 4.31
N CYS A 83 12.80 -9.79 3.60
CA CYS A 83 13.95 -10.67 3.83
C CYS A 83 14.68 -10.44 5.17
N MET A 84 14.48 -9.30 5.83
CA MET A 84 15.15 -8.98 7.10
C MET A 84 14.46 -9.58 8.32
N TYR A 85 13.17 -9.88 8.24
CA TYR A 85 12.36 -10.29 9.38
C TYR A 85 11.48 -11.49 9.02
N ASP A 86 11.54 -12.53 9.86
CA ASP A 86 10.75 -13.75 9.75
C ASP A 86 9.23 -13.55 9.97
N TRP A 87 8.83 -12.41 10.53
CA TRP A 87 7.43 -12.02 10.79
C TRP A 87 6.90 -10.96 9.81
N VAL A 88 7.66 -10.67 8.74
CA VAL A 88 7.27 -9.73 7.69
C VAL A 88 7.29 -10.46 6.35
N GLU A 89 6.14 -10.51 5.69
CA GLU A 89 5.99 -11.16 4.38
C GLU A 89 5.59 -10.14 3.32
N TYR A 90 5.89 -10.44 2.05
CA TYR A 90 5.40 -9.68 0.91
C TYR A 90 4.34 -10.49 0.17
N PHE A 91 3.17 -9.89 -0.05
CA PHE A 91 2.11 -10.47 -0.86
C PHE A 91 2.07 -9.82 -2.26
N PRO A 92 2.13 -10.61 -3.34
CA PRO A 92 2.35 -10.10 -4.69
C PRO A 92 1.08 -9.56 -5.37
N SER A 93 0.27 -8.75 -4.68
CA SER A 93 -0.94 -8.15 -5.26
C SER A 93 -0.64 -7.24 -6.45
N TYR A 94 0.51 -6.55 -6.42
CA TYR A 94 0.97 -5.70 -7.52
C TYR A 94 1.16 -6.49 -8.81
N GLU A 95 1.90 -7.59 -8.73
CA GLU A 95 2.23 -8.45 -9.86
C GLU A 95 1.02 -9.21 -10.38
N MET A 96 0.11 -9.60 -9.48
CA MET A 96 -1.15 -10.27 -9.85
C MET A 96 -2.08 -9.40 -10.68
N ILE A 97 -1.99 -8.07 -10.55
CA ILE A 97 -2.79 -7.12 -11.34
C ILE A 97 -2.03 -6.67 -12.59
N THR A 98 -0.78 -6.24 -12.41
CA THR A 98 0.04 -5.61 -13.47
C THR A 98 0.77 -6.60 -14.39
N GLY A 99 0.82 -7.88 -14.01
CA GLY A 99 1.62 -8.86 -14.73
C GLY A 99 1.11 -9.13 -16.14
N ILE A 100 2.03 -9.40 -17.06
CA ILE A 100 1.74 -9.68 -18.48
C ILE A 100 0.69 -10.79 -18.71
N HIS A 101 0.54 -11.69 -17.73
CA HIS A 101 -0.40 -12.80 -17.77
C HIS A 101 -1.87 -12.34 -17.72
N THR A 102 -2.15 -11.16 -17.14
CA THR A 102 -3.50 -10.60 -17.07
C THR A 102 -3.91 -9.95 -18.39
N ARG A 103 -2.94 -9.63 -19.26
CA ARG A 103 -3.15 -8.86 -20.50
C ARG A 103 -3.90 -7.54 -20.27
N GLY A 104 -3.71 -6.93 -19.10
CA GLY A 104 -4.38 -5.69 -18.71
C GLY A 104 -5.86 -5.85 -18.33
N ALA A 105 -6.39 -7.08 -18.28
CA ALA A 105 -7.82 -7.34 -18.06
C ALA A 105 -8.35 -6.92 -16.67
N PHE A 106 -7.46 -6.60 -15.74
CA PHE A 106 -7.82 -6.18 -14.38
C PHE A 106 -7.76 -4.67 -14.17
N PHE A 107 -7.51 -3.88 -15.22
CA PHE A 107 -7.70 -2.44 -15.19
C PHE A 107 -9.02 -2.05 -15.85
N ALA A 108 -9.69 -1.05 -15.29
CA ALA A 108 -10.88 -0.45 -15.87
C ALA A 108 -10.53 0.36 -17.14
N GLU A 109 -11.53 0.98 -17.76
CA GLU A 109 -11.35 1.74 -19.02
C GLU A 109 -10.35 2.91 -18.88
N ASP A 110 -10.21 3.46 -17.67
CA ASP A 110 -9.25 4.51 -17.34
C ASP A 110 -7.79 4.01 -17.28
N LEU A 111 -7.58 2.69 -17.33
CA LEU A 111 -6.30 2.00 -17.17
C LEU A 111 -5.62 2.25 -15.81
N ARG A 112 -6.38 2.62 -14.78
CA ARG A 112 -5.88 2.93 -13.43
C ARG A 112 -6.63 2.20 -12.34
N GLU A 113 -7.96 2.30 -12.34
CA GLU A 113 -8.79 1.59 -11.38
C GLU A 113 -8.69 0.08 -11.61
N VAL A 114 -8.61 -0.68 -10.51
CA VAL A 114 -8.64 -2.14 -10.58
C VAL A 114 -10.08 -2.60 -10.67
N THR A 115 -10.41 -3.44 -11.65
CA THR A 115 -11.77 -3.94 -11.80
C THR A 115 -12.20 -4.78 -10.60
N PRO A 116 -13.52 -4.86 -10.29
CA PRO A 116 -14.03 -5.74 -9.24
C PRO A 116 -13.58 -7.20 -9.41
N GLU A 117 -13.43 -7.68 -10.64
CA GLU A 117 -12.94 -9.03 -10.95
C GLU A 117 -11.46 -9.19 -10.56
N GLY A 118 -10.62 -8.19 -10.84
CA GLY A 118 -9.23 -8.15 -10.42
C GLY A 118 -9.08 -8.15 -8.90
N VAL A 119 -9.86 -7.32 -8.21
CA VAL A 119 -9.92 -7.30 -6.74
C VAL A 119 -10.35 -8.66 -6.20
N ALA A 120 -11.41 -9.26 -6.74
CA ALA A 120 -11.90 -10.57 -6.32
C ALA A 120 -10.85 -11.68 -6.55
N TYR A 121 -10.10 -11.63 -7.66
CA TYR A 121 -9.02 -12.55 -7.94
C TYR A 121 -7.90 -12.48 -6.89
N VAL A 122 -7.46 -11.27 -6.56
CA VAL A 122 -6.45 -11.02 -5.52
C VAL A 122 -6.94 -11.50 -4.16
N MET A 123 -8.15 -11.12 -3.75
CA MET A 123 -8.71 -11.47 -2.46
C MET A 123 -8.97 -12.97 -2.30
N ARG A 124 -9.40 -13.66 -3.36
CA ARG A 124 -9.53 -15.13 -3.34
C ARG A 124 -8.18 -15.80 -3.12
N THR A 125 -7.14 -15.32 -3.79
CA THR A 125 -5.79 -15.86 -3.65
C THR A 125 -5.24 -15.62 -2.25
N PHE A 126 -5.44 -14.41 -1.70
CA PHE A 126 -5.11 -14.07 -0.32
C PHE A 126 -5.79 -15.03 0.67
N SER A 127 -7.12 -15.18 0.59
CA SER A 127 -7.87 -16.05 1.49
C SER A 127 -7.40 -17.50 1.44
N ASN A 128 -7.10 -18.02 0.25
CA ASN A 128 -6.61 -19.38 0.09
C ASN A 128 -5.27 -19.65 0.76
N HIS A 129 -4.37 -18.66 0.80
CA HIS A 129 -3.03 -18.83 1.37
C HIS A 129 -2.97 -18.46 2.85
N TYR A 130 -3.66 -17.39 3.25
CA TYR A 130 -3.52 -16.81 4.59
C TYR A 130 -4.68 -17.11 5.54
N LEU A 131 -5.87 -17.50 5.03
CA LEU A 131 -7.05 -17.76 5.86
C LEU A 131 -7.47 -19.24 5.89
N ASN A 132 -7.23 -19.98 4.81
CA ASN A 132 -7.75 -21.34 4.64
C ASN A 132 -6.80 -22.47 5.10
N SER A 133 -5.71 -22.14 5.80
CA SER A 133 -4.85 -23.14 6.43
C SER A 133 -5.32 -23.46 7.85
N SER A 134 -6.04 -24.57 7.97
CA SER A 134 -6.17 -25.37 9.19
C SER A 134 -4.83 -26.03 9.54
N HIS A 135 -3.80 -25.22 9.80
CA HIS A 135 -2.56 -25.66 10.42
C HIS A 135 -2.52 -25.16 11.87
N SER A 136 -2.24 -26.08 12.77
CA SER A 136 -2.21 -25.92 14.22
C SER A 136 -1.28 -24.79 14.67
N ALA A 137 -1.79 -23.57 14.71
CA ALA A 137 -1.17 -22.47 15.43
C ALA A 137 -1.17 -22.81 16.92
N GLN A 138 0.02 -22.94 17.52
CA GLN A 138 0.15 -22.84 18.96
C GLN A 138 -0.53 -21.57 19.46
N PRO A 139 -1.11 -21.57 20.68
CA PRO A 139 -1.93 -20.47 21.14
C PRO A 139 -1.07 -19.23 21.39
N VAL A 140 -0.85 -18.43 20.36
CA VAL A 140 -0.63 -16.99 20.52
C VAL A 140 -1.91 -16.49 21.18
N ASN A 141 -1.78 -15.95 22.39
CA ASN A 141 -2.88 -15.49 23.23
C ASN A 141 -3.90 -14.76 22.35
N LYS A 142 -5.06 -15.39 22.07
CA LYS A 142 -5.98 -14.97 21.01
C LYS A 142 -6.32 -13.50 21.23
N PRO A 143 -5.91 -12.55 20.36
CA PRO A 143 -6.61 -11.28 20.34
C PRO A 143 -8.07 -11.61 20.06
N GLN A 144 -8.98 -11.12 20.91
CA GLN A 144 -10.40 -11.39 20.79
C GLN A 144 -10.83 -11.09 19.34
N PRO A 145 -11.54 -12.02 18.66
CA PRO A 145 -12.04 -11.74 17.33
C PRO A 145 -12.92 -10.49 17.44
N LEU A 146 -12.57 -9.44 16.69
CA LEU A 146 -13.43 -8.28 16.54
C LEU A 146 -14.79 -8.78 16.07
N SER A 147 -15.86 -8.33 16.72
CA SER A 147 -17.20 -8.62 16.22
C SER A 147 -17.34 -8.09 14.79
N SER A 148 -18.19 -8.70 13.98
CA SER A 148 -18.43 -8.28 12.58
C SER A 148 -18.70 -6.77 12.47
N GLY A 149 -19.46 -6.21 13.42
CA GLY A 149 -19.73 -4.78 13.49
C GLY A 149 -18.50 -3.92 13.85
N GLU A 150 -17.57 -4.41 14.66
CA GLU A 150 -16.32 -3.71 14.97
C GLU A 150 -15.31 -3.80 13.82
N PHE A 151 -15.28 -4.92 13.10
CA PHE A 151 -14.47 -5.08 11.90
C PHE A 151 -14.93 -4.15 10.78
N ASP A 152 -16.24 -4.11 10.51
CA ASP A 152 -16.82 -3.19 9.52
C ASP A 152 -16.60 -1.73 9.91
N LYS A 153 -16.74 -1.39 11.20
CA LYS A 153 -16.47 -0.04 11.71
C LYS A 153 -14.98 0.32 11.59
N ARG A 154 -14.07 -0.62 11.85
CA ARG A 154 -12.62 -0.43 11.63
C ARG A 154 -12.28 -0.28 10.16
N MET A 155 -12.86 -1.10 9.29
CA MET A 155 -12.66 -0.99 7.83
C MET A 155 -13.23 0.30 7.28
N LYS A 156 -14.38 0.75 7.79
CA LYS A 156 -14.94 2.07 7.46
C LYS A 156 -14.02 3.20 7.92
N ASN A 157 -13.51 3.13 9.15
CA ASN A 157 -12.53 4.10 9.65
C ASN A 157 -11.22 4.07 8.87
N ILE A 158 -10.73 2.88 8.46
CA ILE A 158 -9.52 2.75 7.63
C ILE A 158 -9.78 3.35 6.25
N ARG A 159 -10.96 3.12 5.66
CA ARG A 159 -11.37 3.75 4.40
C ARG A 159 -11.43 5.27 4.53
N GLU A 160 -12.09 5.79 5.56
CA GLU A 160 -12.15 7.23 5.85
C GLU A 160 -10.76 7.84 6.06
N ILE A 161 -9.86 7.15 6.80
CA ILE A 161 -8.47 7.58 6.96
C ILE A 161 -7.71 7.51 5.63
N SER A 162 -7.93 6.49 4.80
CA SER A 162 -7.27 6.37 3.50
C SER A 162 -7.71 7.47 2.53
N THR A 163 -8.99 7.87 2.56
CA THR A 163 -9.51 9.02 1.78
C THR A 163 -8.86 10.33 2.22
N ILE A 164 -8.60 10.51 3.52
CA ILE A 164 -7.88 11.70 4.05
C ILE A 164 -6.41 11.73 3.62
N ILE A 165 -5.81 10.58 3.31
CA ILE A 165 -4.39 10.45 2.94
C ILE A 165 -4.18 10.48 1.42
N CYS A 166 -5.18 10.08 0.62
CA CYS A 166 -5.04 9.97 -0.82
C CYS A 166 -5.29 11.32 -1.52
N ASP A 167 -4.23 12.11 -1.69
CA ASP A 167 -4.28 13.38 -2.44
C ASP A 167 -4.55 13.17 -3.95
N GLU A 168 -4.49 11.93 -4.43
CA GLU A 168 -4.62 11.59 -5.85
C GLU A 168 -6.05 11.77 -6.36
N GLU A 169 -7.07 11.45 -5.57
CA GLU A 169 -8.49 11.64 -5.93
C GLU A 169 -8.84 13.14 -6.10
N VAL A 170 -8.24 14.01 -5.26
CA VAL A 170 -8.44 15.47 -5.34
C VAL A 170 -7.83 16.06 -6.62
N ILE A 171 -6.73 15.48 -7.09
CA ILE A 171 -6.12 15.88 -8.37
C ILE A 171 -7.04 15.48 -9.53
N GLU A 172 -7.64 14.29 -9.46
CA GLU A 172 -8.56 13.77 -10.49
C GLU A 172 -9.81 14.65 -10.65
N GLU A 173 -10.41 15.12 -9.56
CA GLU A 173 -11.56 16.03 -9.59
C GLU A 173 -11.22 17.45 -10.12
N SER A 174 -9.93 17.79 -10.18
CA SER A 174 -9.45 19.12 -10.59
C SER A 174 -8.97 19.22 -12.05
N LEU A 175 -8.91 18.10 -12.76
CA LEU A 175 -8.51 17.98 -14.17
C LEU A 175 -9.72 17.97 -15.11
#